data_AF-A0A6J7KBA6-F1
#
_entry.id   AF-A0A6J7KBA6-F1
#
_cell.length_a   1.000
_cell.length_b   1.000
_cell.length_c   1.000
_cell.angle_alpha   90.00
_cell.angle_beta   90.00
_cell.angle_gamma   90.00
#
_symmetry.space_group_name_H-M   'P 1'
#
loop_
_entity.id
_entity.type
_entity.pdbx_description
1 polymer ?
#
loop_
_entity_poly.entity_id
_entity_poly.type
_entity_poly.pdbx_seq_one_letter_code
_entity_poly.pdbx_strand_id
1 'polypeptide(L)'
;MSENKTFACAHRGDSSRFRENTIVAIQSAIDTGAEVVEIDVRITRDGKVIVLHDSTLERLWGITKESTEMDWAEISKLGHGEDRIPLLIDVLKLFVGTKSILMIDMEQKDPAKLAYEVVASGPLAQDQIFWCGNFEGMKTIRELSPKARIWMPWDKLALPTKAETEVLNPEFINLHYSFVTQKSVKAMHDLGFKVAVWTVDDEATMRWAAAIGVDSITSNYLTLLQKVIAENPKMDTSGPQKMKLEDIDLDRAMTIARDLGKWAILVASNMDPGKIELKKNAADIVTEIDVMIEAHVREVIAANLPGHNFVGEEMGGAYLADTPSWYLDPIDGTTNFANRLPWTSFCFGLAHNRDVLVGVVIDPWRDELYEAQRGKGAKRNGKPLIIEDQSGVENPLASRVVSTELAAYQPWPGMLGLLDGLAEQYCTMRIMGSGTLTIVGPALARGVGAVVGHFSPIDHLASLLIVAEAGGAVWDEEGKQNLFPEKGGVMTATQAAAKPLYEIWMRALKSGR
;
A
#
# COMPACT_ATOMS: atom_id res chain seq x y z
N MET A 1 -14.33 -31.15 4.93
CA MET A 1 -13.31 -30.42 4.16
C MET A 1 -12.27 -30.02 5.18
N SER A 2 -11.05 -30.57 5.10
CA SER A 2 -9.97 -30.07 5.97
C SER A 2 -9.83 -28.59 5.70
N GLU A 3 -9.88 -27.74 6.73
CA GLU A 3 -9.62 -26.32 6.58
C GLU A 3 -8.29 -26.16 5.83
N ASN A 4 -8.31 -25.58 4.62
CA ASN A 4 -7.08 -25.24 3.92
C ASN A 4 -6.35 -24.22 4.78
N LYS A 5 -5.25 -24.65 5.40
CA LYS A 5 -4.39 -23.79 6.20
C LYS A 5 -3.43 -23.08 5.27
N THR A 6 -3.39 -21.75 5.32
CA THR A 6 -2.38 -20.93 4.65
C THR A 6 -0.98 -21.46 5.00
N PHE A 7 -0.09 -21.56 4.02
CA PHE A 7 1.30 -21.95 4.23
C PHE A 7 2.28 -20.85 3.77
N ALA A 8 3.53 -20.94 4.24
CA ALA A 8 4.57 -19.96 3.96
C ALA A 8 5.39 -20.35 2.73
N CYS A 9 5.66 -19.36 1.88
CA CYS A 9 6.62 -19.45 0.79
C CYS A 9 7.79 -18.50 1.06
N ALA A 10 9.00 -19.04 1.16
CA ALA A 10 10.22 -18.26 1.35
C ALA A 10 10.67 -17.69 0.00
N HIS A 11 10.68 -16.36 -0.13
CA HIS A 11 11.02 -15.67 -1.36
C HIS A 11 12.54 -15.60 -1.54
N ARG A 12 13.06 -16.23 -2.60
CA ARG A 12 14.49 -16.31 -2.93
C ARG A 12 15.34 -16.92 -1.82
N GLY A 13 14.77 -17.86 -1.07
CA GLY A 13 15.34 -18.40 0.17
C GLY A 13 15.09 -17.51 1.40
N ASP A 14 15.95 -17.62 2.42
CA ASP A 14 15.91 -16.79 3.64
C ASP A 14 16.60 -15.44 3.40
N SER A 15 16.03 -14.67 2.46
CA SER A 15 16.61 -13.46 1.87
C SER A 15 16.69 -12.27 2.81
N SER A 16 15.98 -12.30 3.95
CA SER A 16 16.15 -11.32 5.03
C SER A 16 17.47 -11.47 5.79
N ARG A 17 18.11 -12.66 5.73
CA ARG A 17 19.32 -12.99 6.51
C ARG A 17 20.54 -13.25 5.64
N PHE A 18 20.33 -13.74 4.43
CA PHE A 18 21.39 -14.09 3.48
C PHE A 18 21.13 -13.42 2.13
N ARG A 19 22.16 -13.34 1.29
CA ARG A 19 21.99 -12.88 -0.09
C ARG A 19 20.98 -13.79 -0.80
N GLU A 20 19.96 -13.18 -1.39
CA GLU A 20 18.90 -13.87 -2.14
C GLU A 20 19.46 -14.86 -3.18
N ASN A 21 18.72 -15.94 -3.44
CA ASN A 21 19.00 -16.92 -4.50
C ASN A 21 20.37 -17.65 -4.38
N THR A 22 20.99 -17.65 -3.20
CA THR A 22 22.23 -18.39 -2.91
C THR A 22 21.95 -19.74 -2.25
N ILE A 23 22.93 -20.67 -2.30
CA ILE A 23 22.83 -21.98 -1.63
C ILE A 23 22.54 -21.82 -0.13
N VAL A 24 23.24 -20.88 0.53
CA VAL A 24 23.07 -20.65 1.97
C VAL A 24 21.68 -20.09 2.31
N ALA A 25 21.13 -19.20 1.47
CA ALA A 25 19.77 -18.66 1.67
C ALA A 25 18.71 -19.75 1.53
N ILE A 26 18.84 -20.59 0.50
CA ILE A 26 17.90 -21.69 0.22
C ILE A 26 17.99 -22.75 1.32
N GLN A 27 19.19 -23.16 1.72
CA GLN A 27 19.39 -24.12 2.80
C GLN A 27 18.81 -23.61 4.13
N SER A 28 19.04 -22.32 4.46
CA SER A 28 18.46 -21.72 5.68
C SER A 28 16.92 -21.74 5.66
N ALA A 29 16.29 -21.49 4.50
CA ALA A 29 14.84 -21.57 4.37
C ALA A 29 14.31 -23.00 4.58
N ILE A 30 14.99 -24.00 4.02
CA ILE A 30 14.68 -25.43 4.22
C ILE A 30 14.82 -25.81 5.70
N ASP A 31 15.94 -25.43 6.33
CA ASP A 31 16.23 -25.75 7.74
C ASP A 31 15.25 -25.06 8.70
N THR A 32 14.76 -23.88 8.33
CA THR A 32 13.71 -23.13 9.05
C THR A 32 12.32 -23.73 8.83
N GLY A 33 12.18 -24.71 7.94
CA GLY A 33 10.94 -25.46 7.71
C GLY A 33 9.95 -24.75 6.79
N ALA A 34 10.43 -23.97 5.80
CA ALA A 34 9.55 -23.41 4.77
C ALA A 34 8.83 -24.53 4.00
N GLU A 35 7.52 -24.41 3.81
CA GLU A 35 6.75 -25.35 3.00
C GLU A 35 7.10 -25.24 1.52
N VAL A 36 7.29 -24.01 1.03
CA VAL A 36 7.78 -23.72 -0.32
C VAL A 36 8.99 -22.79 -0.21
N VAL A 37 10.02 -23.07 -1.01
CA VAL A 37 11.14 -22.14 -1.22
C VAL A 37 11.13 -21.75 -2.69
N GLU A 38 10.92 -20.47 -2.94
CA GLU A 38 10.94 -19.87 -4.26
C GLU A 38 12.37 -19.48 -4.64
N ILE A 39 12.71 -19.69 -5.91
CA ILE A 39 13.95 -19.21 -6.53
C ILE A 39 13.67 -18.70 -7.93
N ASP A 40 14.47 -17.75 -8.37
CA ASP A 40 14.43 -17.22 -9.73
C ASP A 40 15.48 -17.86 -10.62
N VAL A 41 15.14 -18.15 -11.88
CA VAL A 41 16.11 -18.67 -12.85
C VAL A 41 16.33 -17.76 -14.05
N ARG A 42 17.60 -17.72 -14.47
CA ARG A 42 18.07 -17.05 -15.70
C ARG A 42 18.98 -17.98 -16.49
N ILE A 43 19.34 -17.54 -17.69
CA ILE A 43 20.28 -18.26 -18.56
C ILE A 43 21.54 -17.45 -18.79
N THR A 44 22.67 -18.15 -18.89
CA THR A 44 23.95 -17.60 -19.32
C THR A 44 24.05 -17.61 -20.84
N ARG A 45 25.04 -16.89 -21.39
CA ARG A 45 25.33 -16.90 -22.84
C ARG A 45 25.59 -18.31 -23.39
N ASP A 46 26.26 -19.16 -22.62
CA ASP A 46 26.56 -20.55 -22.95
C ASP A 46 25.44 -21.54 -22.55
N GLY A 47 24.24 -21.04 -22.24
CA GLY A 47 23.03 -21.83 -22.06
C GLY A 47 22.94 -22.59 -20.72
N LYS A 48 23.68 -22.16 -19.69
CA LYS A 48 23.53 -22.70 -18.33
C LYS A 48 22.37 -22.02 -17.62
N VAL A 49 21.59 -22.80 -16.87
CA VAL A 49 20.52 -22.28 -16.02
C VAL A 49 21.09 -21.97 -14.65
N ILE A 50 21.08 -20.69 -14.31
CA ILE A 50 21.60 -20.13 -13.06
C ILE A 50 20.43 -19.62 -12.20
N VAL A 51 20.66 -19.48 -10.90
CA VAL A 51 19.67 -18.96 -9.97
C VAL A 51 19.97 -17.49 -9.69
N LEU A 52 19.13 -16.60 -10.23
CA LEU A 52 19.33 -15.15 -10.24
C LEU A 52 18.00 -14.46 -10.53
N HIS A 53 17.62 -13.47 -9.73
CA HIS A 53 16.40 -12.70 -9.94
C HIS A 53 16.55 -11.69 -11.09
N ASP A 54 17.45 -10.73 -10.92
CA ASP A 54 17.62 -9.60 -11.84
C ASP A 54 18.14 -10.05 -13.21
N SER A 55 17.75 -9.34 -14.27
CA SER A 55 18.37 -9.52 -15.59
C SER A 55 19.83 -9.10 -15.59
N THR A 56 20.17 -8.07 -14.81
CA THR A 56 21.54 -7.55 -14.67
C THR A 56 22.19 -8.01 -13.37
N LEU A 57 23.52 -8.06 -13.38
CA LEU A 57 24.32 -8.37 -12.21
C LEU A 57 24.61 -7.12 -11.34
N GLU A 58 23.97 -5.98 -11.62
CA GLU A 58 24.37 -4.68 -11.07
C GLU A 58 24.03 -4.54 -9.59
N ARG A 59 22.77 -4.77 -9.21
CA ARG A 59 22.28 -4.54 -7.83
C ARG A 59 23.05 -5.34 -6.79
N LEU A 60 23.33 -6.61 -7.06
CA LEU A 60 23.93 -7.53 -6.10
C LEU A 60 25.42 -7.77 -6.32
N TRP A 61 25.92 -7.60 -7.54
CA TRP A 61 27.29 -7.95 -7.91
C TRP A 61 28.10 -6.77 -8.46
N GLY A 62 27.49 -5.59 -8.62
CA GLY A 62 28.17 -4.38 -9.08
C GLY A 62 28.65 -4.45 -10.53
N ILE A 63 28.06 -5.34 -11.33
CA ILE A 63 28.44 -5.55 -12.73
C ILE A 63 27.26 -5.14 -13.63
N THR A 64 27.46 -4.08 -14.40
CA THR A 64 26.49 -3.60 -15.40
C THR A 64 26.55 -4.46 -16.66
N LYS A 65 26.21 -5.75 -16.53
CA LYS A 65 26.00 -6.72 -17.62
C LYS A 65 24.81 -7.61 -17.31
N GLU A 66 24.14 -8.08 -18.35
CA GLU A 66 23.13 -9.12 -18.24
C GLU A 66 23.76 -10.51 -18.13
N SER A 67 23.03 -11.46 -17.53
CA SER A 67 23.49 -12.85 -17.44
C SER A 67 23.71 -13.48 -18.83
N THR A 68 22.91 -13.07 -19.82
CA THR A 68 22.95 -13.52 -21.22
C THR A 68 24.18 -13.03 -21.98
N GLU A 69 24.94 -12.08 -21.41
CA GLU A 69 26.17 -11.55 -22.00
C GLU A 69 27.43 -12.29 -21.51
N MET A 70 27.31 -13.14 -20.50
CA MET A 70 28.42 -13.79 -19.82
C MET A 70 28.31 -15.31 -19.86
N ASP A 71 29.44 -16.00 -19.98
CA ASP A 71 29.48 -17.46 -19.86
C ASP A 71 29.52 -17.89 -18.38
N TRP A 72 29.13 -19.13 -18.10
CA TRP A 72 29.21 -19.69 -16.75
C TRP A 72 30.62 -19.61 -16.13
N ALA A 73 31.68 -19.74 -16.93
CA ALA A 73 33.07 -19.62 -16.45
C ALA A 73 33.41 -18.22 -15.90
N GLU A 74 32.64 -17.20 -16.30
CA GLU A 74 32.75 -15.83 -15.78
C GLU A 74 31.84 -15.66 -14.55
N ILE A 75 30.59 -16.08 -14.65
CA ILE A 75 29.57 -15.94 -13.59
C ILE A 75 29.94 -16.75 -12.34
N SER A 76 30.48 -17.96 -12.49
CA SER A 76 30.89 -18.83 -11.37
C SER A 76 32.01 -18.27 -10.49
N LYS A 77 32.68 -17.20 -10.93
CA LYS A 77 33.71 -16.49 -10.16
C LYS A 77 33.13 -15.37 -9.30
N LEU A 78 31.86 -15.01 -9.48
CA LEU A 78 31.19 -13.96 -8.72
C LEU A 78 30.78 -14.50 -7.34
N GLY A 79 31.23 -13.83 -6.29
CA GLY A 79 31.03 -14.26 -4.90
C GLY A 79 32.06 -15.27 -4.38
N HIS A 80 31.89 -15.68 -3.12
CA HIS A 80 32.81 -16.57 -2.43
C HIS A 80 32.06 -17.69 -1.70
N GLY A 81 32.55 -18.93 -1.82
CA GLY A 81 31.95 -20.09 -1.14
C GLY A 81 30.50 -20.31 -1.56
N GLU A 82 29.59 -20.33 -0.57
CA GLU A 82 28.15 -20.54 -0.75
C GLU A 82 27.40 -19.24 -1.13
N ASP A 83 28.06 -18.07 -1.07
CA ASP A 83 27.53 -16.76 -1.48
C ASP A 83 27.77 -16.49 -2.98
N ARG A 84 27.72 -17.55 -3.80
CA ARG A 84 27.88 -17.48 -5.26
C ARG A 84 26.53 -17.68 -5.94
N ILE A 85 26.43 -17.21 -7.18
CA ILE A 85 25.32 -17.55 -8.08
C ILE A 85 25.38 -19.06 -8.38
N PRO A 86 24.42 -19.88 -7.93
CA PRO A 86 24.46 -21.31 -8.15
C PRO A 86 23.88 -21.69 -9.51
N LEU A 87 24.24 -22.88 -9.99
CA LEU A 87 23.48 -23.53 -11.06
C LEU A 87 22.20 -24.12 -10.48
N LEU A 88 21.14 -24.16 -11.29
CA LEU A 88 19.87 -24.80 -10.89
C LEU A 88 20.08 -26.25 -10.44
N ILE A 89 20.93 -27.02 -11.14
CA ILE A 89 21.22 -28.43 -10.79
C ILE A 89 21.81 -28.60 -9.39
N ASP A 90 22.53 -27.60 -8.87
CA ASP A 90 23.09 -27.65 -7.52
C ASP A 90 22.02 -27.34 -6.48
N VAL A 91 21.09 -26.44 -6.78
CA VAL A 91 19.92 -26.19 -5.94
C VAL A 91 19.00 -27.40 -5.86
N LEU A 92 18.77 -28.14 -6.96
CA LEU A 92 17.93 -29.35 -6.94
C LEU A 92 18.44 -30.39 -5.92
N LYS A 93 19.75 -30.45 -5.66
CA LYS A 93 20.32 -31.40 -4.69
C LYS A 93 19.94 -31.07 -3.25
N LEU A 94 19.68 -29.79 -2.93
CA LEU A 94 19.33 -29.35 -1.57
C LEU A 94 17.97 -29.90 -1.11
N PHE A 95 17.03 -30.11 -2.04
CA PHE A 95 15.68 -30.55 -1.71
C PHE A 95 15.52 -32.07 -1.60
N VAL A 96 16.54 -32.85 -1.96
CA VAL A 96 16.49 -34.32 -1.93
C VAL A 96 16.27 -34.80 -0.49
N GLY A 97 15.16 -35.52 -0.26
CA GLY A 97 14.80 -36.03 1.06
C GLY A 97 14.22 -34.99 2.02
N THR A 98 14.07 -33.74 1.58
CA THR A 98 13.41 -32.68 2.35
C THR A 98 11.89 -32.71 2.15
N LYS A 99 11.15 -32.02 3.02
CA LYS A 99 9.69 -31.83 2.89
C LYS A 99 9.32 -30.55 2.14
N SER A 100 10.26 -29.61 2.00
CA SER A 100 10.05 -28.36 1.29
C SER A 100 9.87 -28.64 -0.20
N ILE A 101 8.99 -27.87 -0.84
CA ILE A 101 8.77 -27.90 -2.28
C ILE A 101 9.59 -26.77 -2.90
N LEU A 102 10.31 -27.05 -3.98
CA LEU A 102 11.01 -26.02 -4.74
C LEU A 102 10.03 -25.34 -5.70
N MET A 103 9.95 -24.01 -5.68
CA MET A 103 9.27 -23.23 -6.71
C MET A 103 10.28 -22.52 -7.59
N ILE A 104 10.15 -22.70 -8.90
CA ILE A 104 11.04 -22.08 -9.91
C ILE A 104 10.25 -20.96 -10.59
N ASP A 105 10.64 -19.72 -10.32
CA ASP A 105 10.16 -18.51 -10.98
C ASP A 105 11.04 -18.17 -12.19
N MET A 106 10.39 -17.69 -13.25
CA MET A 106 11.05 -17.17 -14.44
C MET A 106 10.28 -15.95 -14.96
N GLU A 107 10.90 -14.77 -14.84
CA GLU A 107 10.28 -13.52 -15.31
C GLU A 107 10.09 -13.50 -16.85
N GLN A 108 10.87 -14.30 -17.57
CA GLN A 108 10.87 -14.40 -19.02
C GLN A 108 10.62 -15.82 -19.50
N LYS A 109 10.20 -15.95 -20.76
CA LYS A 109 9.95 -17.25 -21.39
C LYS A 109 11.24 -18.06 -21.60
N ASP A 110 12.34 -17.39 -21.91
CA ASP A 110 13.57 -18.02 -22.44
C ASP A 110 14.16 -19.13 -21.54
N PRO A 111 14.18 -19.00 -20.20
CA PRO A 111 14.68 -20.06 -19.33
C PRO A 111 13.82 -21.33 -19.31
N ALA A 112 12.53 -21.27 -19.67
CA ALA A 112 11.54 -22.31 -19.39
C ALA A 112 11.96 -23.71 -19.87
N LYS A 113 12.36 -23.82 -21.14
CA LYS A 113 12.75 -25.11 -21.73
C LYS A 113 14.01 -25.68 -21.08
N LEU A 114 15.05 -24.85 -20.92
CA LEU A 114 16.33 -25.29 -20.35
C LEU A 114 16.20 -25.63 -18.86
N ALA A 115 15.41 -24.85 -18.11
CA ALA A 115 15.12 -25.14 -16.71
C ALA A 115 14.37 -26.47 -16.58
N TYR A 116 13.38 -26.73 -17.43
CA TYR A 116 12.70 -28.03 -17.47
C TYR A 116 13.65 -29.19 -17.78
N GLU A 117 14.55 -29.04 -18.75
CA GLU A 117 15.53 -30.07 -19.09
C GLU A 117 16.49 -30.38 -17.92
N VAL A 118 16.91 -29.34 -17.17
CA VAL A 118 17.72 -29.49 -15.95
C VAL A 118 16.94 -30.22 -14.86
N VAL A 119 15.67 -29.88 -14.64
CA VAL A 119 14.81 -30.56 -13.66
C VAL A 119 14.54 -32.01 -14.06
N ALA A 120 14.22 -32.26 -15.33
CA ALA A 120 13.89 -33.59 -15.86
C ALA A 120 15.09 -34.55 -15.83
N SER A 121 16.32 -34.02 -15.90
CA SER A 121 17.56 -34.79 -15.74
C SER A 121 18.11 -34.77 -14.30
N GLY A 122 17.45 -34.02 -13.41
CA GLY A 122 17.85 -33.82 -12.02
C GLY A 122 17.35 -34.89 -11.05
N PRO A 123 17.68 -34.76 -9.75
CA PRO A 123 17.37 -35.77 -8.73
C PRO A 123 15.95 -35.66 -8.15
N LEU A 124 15.21 -34.60 -8.44
CA LEU A 124 13.89 -34.34 -7.82
C LEU A 124 12.75 -34.89 -8.66
N ALA A 125 11.74 -35.41 -7.97
CA ALA A 125 10.49 -35.81 -8.60
C ALA A 125 9.65 -34.58 -8.99
N GLN A 126 8.86 -34.71 -10.05
CA GLN A 126 8.04 -33.60 -10.59
C GLN A 126 7.01 -33.05 -9.60
N ASP A 127 6.56 -33.86 -8.62
CA ASP A 127 5.64 -33.43 -7.57
C ASP A 127 6.31 -32.58 -6.49
N GLN A 128 7.64 -32.57 -6.40
CA GLN A 128 8.41 -31.67 -5.53
C GLN A 128 8.75 -30.32 -6.18
N ILE A 129 8.21 -30.04 -7.36
CA ILE A 129 8.48 -28.80 -8.11
C ILE A 129 7.18 -28.05 -8.39
N PHE A 130 7.17 -26.76 -8.05
CA PHE A 130 6.25 -25.76 -8.58
C PHE A 130 6.92 -24.91 -9.64
N TRP A 131 6.13 -24.44 -10.60
CA TRP A 131 6.55 -23.53 -11.66
C TRP A 131 5.71 -22.26 -11.59
N CYS A 132 6.34 -21.10 -11.61
CA CYS A 132 5.68 -19.79 -11.64
C CYS A 132 6.43 -18.80 -12.54
N GLY A 133 5.94 -17.57 -12.63
CA GLY A 133 6.52 -16.51 -13.45
C GLY A 133 5.76 -16.28 -14.74
N ASN A 134 6.44 -15.99 -15.84
CA ASN A 134 5.89 -15.56 -17.12
C ASN A 134 4.85 -16.54 -17.72
N PHE A 135 3.71 -16.02 -18.20
CA PHE A 135 2.62 -16.84 -18.76
C PHE A 135 3.06 -17.72 -19.94
N GLU A 136 3.86 -17.18 -20.87
CA GLU A 136 4.36 -17.94 -22.04
C GLU A 136 5.45 -18.94 -21.64
N GLY A 137 6.23 -18.63 -20.60
CA GLY A 137 7.13 -19.59 -19.95
C GLY A 137 6.35 -20.77 -19.38
N MET A 138 5.29 -20.50 -18.61
CA MET A 138 4.42 -21.53 -18.04
C MET A 138 3.71 -22.38 -19.09
N LYS A 139 3.32 -21.78 -20.22
CA LYS A 139 2.79 -22.52 -21.35
C LYS A 139 3.81 -23.51 -21.91
N THR A 140 5.06 -23.08 -22.05
CA THR A 140 6.17 -23.95 -22.47
C THR A 140 6.37 -25.10 -21.48
N ILE A 141 6.32 -24.82 -20.17
CA ILE A 141 6.39 -25.86 -19.12
C ILE A 141 5.21 -26.85 -19.24
N ARG A 142 3.98 -26.38 -19.43
CA ARG A 142 2.80 -27.25 -19.58
C ARG A 142 2.89 -28.14 -20.83
N GLU A 143 3.40 -27.62 -21.94
CA GLU A 143 3.62 -28.38 -23.18
C GLU A 143 4.67 -29.49 -22.98
N LEU A 144 5.73 -29.21 -22.22
CA LEU A 144 6.80 -30.17 -21.91
C LEU A 144 6.40 -31.19 -20.84
N SER A 145 5.52 -30.80 -19.91
CA SER A 145 5.04 -31.64 -18.81
C SER A 145 3.53 -31.43 -18.56
N PRO A 146 2.68 -32.34 -19.09
CA PRO A 146 1.24 -32.29 -18.88
C PRO A 146 0.82 -32.35 -17.40
N LYS A 147 1.69 -32.81 -16.50
CA LYS A 147 1.46 -32.91 -15.05
C LYS A 147 2.16 -31.81 -14.23
N ALA A 148 2.80 -30.83 -14.87
CA ALA A 148 3.44 -29.72 -14.17
C ALA A 148 2.48 -29.06 -13.17
N ARG A 149 2.99 -28.73 -11.98
CA ARG A 149 2.24 -28.01 -10.95
C ARG A 149 2.53 -26.52 -11.12
N ILE A 150 1.58 -25.80 -11.69
CA ILE A 150 1.77 -24.41 -12.14
C ILE A 150 1.03 -23.44 -11.21
N TRP A 151 1.73 -22.38 -10.83
CA TRP A 151 1.19 -21.19 -10.20
C TRP A 151 1.08 -20.12 -11.30
N MET A 152 -0.13 -19.92 -11.82
CA MET A 152 -0.36 -19.02 -12.94
C MET A 152 -0.20 -17.56 -12.50
N PRO A 153 0.64 -16.75 -13.17
CA PRO A 153 0.74 -15.32 -12.86
C PRO A 153 -0.59 -14.63 -13.15
N TRP A 154 -0.99 -13.70 -12.30
CA TRP A 154 -2.17 -12.87 -12.52
C TRP A 154 -2.01 -11.47 -11.95
N ASP A 155 -2.31 -10.48 -12.77
CA ASP A 155 -2.06 -9.05 -12.52
C ASP A 155 -3.30 -8.18 -12.79
N LYS A 156 -4.49 -8.80 -12.82
CA LYS A 156 -5.76 -8.14 -13.11
C LYS A 156 -6.72 -8.27 -11.93
N LEU A 157 -7.50 -7.22 -11.67
CA LEU A 157 -8.63 -7.27 -10.73
C LEU A 157 -9.74 -8.23 -11.19
N ALA A 158 -9.94 -8.34 -12.50
CA ALA A 158 -10.89 -9.29 -13.07
C ALA A 158 -10.43 -10.74 -12.82
N LEU A 159 -11.39 -11.63 -12.57
CA LEU A 159 -11.11 -13.07 -12.45
C LEU A 159 -10.55 -13.64 -13.75
N PRO A 160 -9.69 -14.67 -13.67
CA PRO A 160 -9.17 -15.32 -14.86
C PRO A 160 -10.28 -16.00 -15.66
N THR A 161 -10.22 -15.86 -16.98
CA THR A 161 -11.20 -16.49 -17.85
C THR A 161 -10.97 -17.99 -17.95
N LYS A 162 -12.03 -18.72 -18.33
CA LYS A 162 -11.93 -20.15 -18.61
C LYS A 162 -10.87 -20.46 -19.69
N ALA A 163 -10.78 -19.62 -20.72
CA ALA A 163 -9.81 -19.80 -21.80
C ALA A 163 -8.36 -19.67 -21.29
N GLU A 164 -8.07 -18.72 -20.40
CA GLU A 164 -6.72 -18.55 -19.82
C GLU A 164 -6.37 -19.71 -18.87
N THR A 165 -7.33 -20.13 -18.04
CA THR A 165 -7.10 -21.22 -17.07
C THR A 165 -7.00 -22.60 -17.73
N GLU A 166 -7.71 -22.87 -18.81
CA GLU A 166 -7.62 -24.14 -19.55
C GLU A 166 -6.25 -24.32 -20.24
N VAL A 167 -5.59 -23.22 -20.64
CA VAL A 167 -4.26 -23.27 -21.27
C VAL A 167 -3.19 -23.78 -20.31
N LEU A 168 -3.19 -23.29 -19.06
CA LEU A 168 -2.17 -23.65 -18.08
C LEU A 168 -2.60 -24.74 -17.10
N ASN A 169 -3.90 -24.97 -16.93
CA ASN A 169 -4.49 -25.85 -15.91
C ASN A 169 -3.77 -25.67 -14.54
N PRO A 170 -3.83 -24.46 -13.95
CA PRO A 170 -3.03 -24.13 -12.78
C PRO A 170 -3.53 -24.79 -11.48
N GLU A 171 -2.61 -25.03 -10.56
CA GLU A 171 -2.95 -25.39 -9.17
C GLU A 171 -3.25 -24.13 -8.35
N PHE A 172 -2.51 -23.05 -8.60
CA PHE A 172 -2.66 -21.75 -7.94
C PHE A 172 -2.84 -20.62 -8.95
N ILE A 173 -3.65 -19.62 -8.58
CA ILE A 173 -3.59 -18.27 -9.15
C ILE A 173 -2.64 -17.45 -8.27
N ASN A 174 -1.57 -16.93 -8.84
CA ASN A 174 -0.49 -16.24 -8.12
C ASN A 174 -0.50 -14.75 -8.43
N LEU A 175 -0.87 -13.93 -7.45
CA LEU A 175 -1.17 -12.51 -7.63
C LEU A 175 -0.24 -11.62 -6.81
N HIS A 176 0.03 -10.42 -7.31
CA HIS A 176 0.49 -9.38 -6.40
C HIS A 176 -0.61 -9.07 -5.38
N TYR A 177 -0.29 -8.95 -4.09
CA TYR A 177 -1.28 -8.84 -3.01
C TYR A 177 -2.22 -7.63 -3.17
N SER A 178 -1.81 -6.60 -3.92
CA SER A 178 -2.65 -5.42 -4.21
C SER A 178 -3.85 -5.69 -5.11
N PHE A 179 -3.92 -6.85 -5.78
CA PHE A 179 -5.04 -7.21 -6.66
C PHE A 179 -5.99 -8.24 -6.02
N VAL A 180 -5.85 -8.52 -4.72
CA VAL A 180 -6.68 -9.52 -4.03
C VAL A 180 -7.65 -8.88 -3.03
N THR A 181 -8.85 -9.46 -2.95
CA THR A 181 -9.90 -9.11 -1.98
C THR A 181 -10.49 -10.41 -1.44
N GLN A 182 -11.17 -10.38 -0.30
CA GLN A 182 -11.86 -11.58 0.20
C GLN A 182 -12.84 -12.17 -0.84
N LYS A 183 -13.52 -11.30 -1.61
CA LYS A 183 -14.44 -11.72 -2.66
C LYS A 183 -13.74 -12.43 -3.81
N SER A 184 -12.57 -11.95 -4.26
CA SER A 184 -11.83 -12.59 -5.35
C SER A 184 -11.21 -13.92 -4.91
N VAL A 185 -10.71 -14.03 -3.67
CA VAL A 185 -10.24 -15.31 -3.10
C VAL A 185 -11.36 -16.34 -3.14
N LYS A 186 -12.53 -16.00 -2.58
CA LYS A 186 -13.68 -16.90 -2.57
C LYS A 186 -14.09 -17.33 -3.98
N ALA A 187 -14.12 -16.40 -4.93
CA ALA A 187 -14.51 -16.70 -6.30
C ALA A 187 -13.50 -17.64 -7.01
N MET A 188 -12.19 -17.47 -6.76
CA MET A 188 -11.16 -18.39 -7.28
C MET A 188 -11.26 -19.79 -6.66
N HIS A 189 -11.56 -19.87 -5.36
CA HIS A 189 -11.84 -21.15 -4.68
C HIS A 189 -13.09 -21.83 -5.24
N ASP A 190 -14.16 -21.09 -5.51
CA ASP A 190 -15.40 -21.62 -6.12
C ASP A 190 -15.14 -22.17 -7.53
N LEU A 191 -14.13 -21.65 -8.23
CA LEU A 191 -13.64 -22.16 -9.53
C LEU A 191 -12.68 -23.36 -9.39
N GLY A 192 -12.30 -23.74 -8.17
CA GLY A 192 -11.45 -24.88 -7.87
C GLY A 192 -9.95 -24.60 -7.86
N PHE A 193 -9.54 -23.32 -7.92
CA PHE A 193 -8.13 -22.93 -7.84
C PHE A 193 -7.75 -22.57 -6.40
N LYS A 194 -6.47 -22.78 -6.04
CA LYS A 194 -5.89 -22.15 -4.85
C LYS A 194 -5.41 -20.74 -5.17
N VAL A 195 -5.22 -19.91 -4.16
CA VAL A 195 -4.77 -18.53 -4.30
C VAL A 195 -3.45 -18.32 -3.57
N ALA A 196 -2.49 -17.73 -4.25
CA ALA A 196 -1.21 -17.32 -3.70
C ALA A 196 -0.99 -15.82 -3.90
N VAL A 197 -0.31 -15.18 -2.94
CA VAL A 197 0.04 -13.75 -3.03
C VAL A 197 1.52 -13.49 -2.78
N TRP A 198 2.04 -12.46 -3.44
CA TRP A 198 3.43 -12.01 -3.33
C TRP A 198 3.56 -10.49 -3.51
N THR A 199 4.67 -9.84 -3.16
CA THR A 199 5.54 -10.22 -2.04
C THR A 199 5.07 -9.46 -0.82
N VAL A 200 4.73 -10.18 0.25
CA VAL A 200 4.14 -9.58 1.46
C VAL A 200 5.17 -9.57 2.57
N ASP A 201 5.63 -8.38 2.96
CA ASP A 201 6.75 -8.22 3.89
C ASP A 201 6.39 -7.53 5.21
N ASP A 202 5.15 -7.05 5.35
CA ASP A 202 4.64 -6.46 6.58
C ASP A 202 3.64 -7.38 7.29
N GLU A 203 3.65 -7.33 8.63
CA GLU A 203 2.83 -8.21 9.47
C GLU A 203 1.32 -8.01 9.26
N ALA A 204 0.88 -6.76 9.00
CA ALA A 204 -0.54 -6.44 8.89
C ALA A 204 -1.17 -7.05 7.63
N THR A 205 -0.47 -6.96 6.51
CA THR A 205 -0.86 -7.57 5.24
C THR A 205 -0.76 -9.09 5.31
N MET A 206 0.25 -9.67 5.98
CA MET A 206 0.32 -11.12 6.22
C MET A 206 -0.91 -11.63 6.98
N ARG A 207 -1.29 -10.92 8.05
CA ARG A 207 -2.47 -11.27 8.88
C ARG A 207 -3.75 -11.21 8.07
N TRP A 208 -3.92 -10.15 7.28
CA TRP A 208 -5.07 -9.98 6.40
C TRP A 208 -5.15 -11.08 5.34
N ALA A 209 -4.06 -11.34 4.60
CA ALA A 209 -4.05 -12.34 3.54
C ALA A 209 -4.43 -13.74 4.08
N ALA A 210 -3.88 -14.12 5.24
CA ALA A 210 -4.25 -15.37 5.92
C ALA A 210 -5.72 -15.35 6.41
N ALA A 211 -6.21 -14.21 6.93
CA ALA A 211 -7.58 -14.06 7.42
C ALA A 211 -8.65 -14.16 6.32
N ILE A 212 -8.35 -13.66 5.11
CA ILE A 212 -9.27 -13.76 3.95
C ILE A 212 -9.22 -15.12 3.25
N GLY A 213 -8.32 -16.01 3.68
CA GLY A 213 -8.23 -17.39 3.19
C GLY A 213 -7.27 -17.61 2.02
N VAL A 214 -6.27 -16.75 1.82
CA VAL A 214 -5.19 -17.03 0.85
C VAL A 214 -4.49 -18.34 1.22
N ASP A 215 -4.23 -19.21 0.24
CA ASP A 215 -3.63 -20.53 0.49
C ASP A 215 -2.11 -20.46 0.67
N SER A 216 -1.43 -19.50 0.03
CA SER A 216 0.03 -19.28 0.18
C SER A 216 0.40 -17.80 0.20
N ILE A 217 1.32 -17.43 1.08
CA ILE A 217 1.90 -16.08 1.13
C ILE A 217 3.41 -16.21 0.86
N THR A 218 3.92 -15.45 -0.10
CA THR A 218 5.36 -15.36 -0.41
C THR A 218 5.94 -14.11 0.25
N SER A 219 7.03 -14.28 1.01
CA SER A 219 7.66 -13.20 1.80
C SER A 219 9.17 -13.32 1.85
N ASN A 220 9.86 -12.17 1.94
CA ASN A 220 11.28 -12.12 2.28
C ASN A 220 11.54 -12.43 3.77
N TYR A 221 10.52 -12.30 4.63
CA TYR A 221 10.62 -12.47 6.08
C TYR A 221 9.96 -13.77 6.55
N LEU A 222 10.55 -14.91 6.18
CA LEU A 222 10.01 -16.26 6.43
C LEU A 222 9.58 -16.49 7.89
N THR A 223 10.43 -16.20 8.86
CA THR A 223 10.13 -16.45 10.29
C THR A 223 8.97 -15.60 10.80
N LEU A 224 8.85 -14.35 10.33
CA LEU A 224 7.72 -13.49 10.67
C LEU A 224 6.43 -14.06 10.08
N LEU A 225 6.46 -14.47 8.82
CA LEU A 225 5.30 -15.06 8.15
C LEU A 225 4.84 -16.35 8.83
N GLN A 226 5.75 -17.27 9.15
CA GLN A 226 5.43 -18.51 9.85
C GLN A 226 4.80 -18.23 11.22
N LYS A 227 5.31 -17.24 11.96
CA LYS A 227 4.72 -16.80 13.23
C LYS A 227 3.28 -16.32 13.01
N VAL A 228 3.05 -15.43 12.04
CA VAL A 228 1.70 -14.90 11.74
C VAL A 228 0.73 -16.02 11.35
N ILE A 229 1.13 -16.92 10.45
CA ILE A 229 0.30 -18.06 10.03
C ILE A 229 -0.03 -18.97 11.23
N ALA A 230 0.92 -19.19 12.14
CA ALA A 230 0.71 -20.01 13.33
C ALA A 230 -0.33 -19.42 14.29
N GLU A 231 -0.50 -18.10 14.31
CA GLU A 231 -1.54 -17.43 15.09
C GLU A 231 -2.95 -17.60 14.50
N ASN A 232 -3.08 -18.12 13.28
CA ASN A 232 -4.34 -18.39 12.58
C ASN A 232 -5.28 -17.17 12.58
N PRO A 233 -4.84 -16.03 12.02
CA PRO A 233 -5.62 -14.80 12.01
C PRO A 233 -6.97 -15.01 11.31
N LYS A 234 -7.98 -14.29 11.79
CA LYS A 234 -9.35 -14.33 11.26
C LYS A 234 -9.86 -12.91 11.10
N MET A 235 -10.78 -12.76 10.16
CA MET A 235 -11.55 -11.52 10.02
C MET A 235 -12.38 -11.31 11.28
N ASP A 236 -12.29 -10.13 11.87
CA ASP A 236 -13.20 -9.75 12.93
C ASP A 236 -14.63 -9.65 12.37
N THR A 237 -15.53 -10.42 12.98
CA THR A 237 -16.96 -10.44 12.66
C THR A 237 -17.81 -10.00 13.84
N SER A 238 -17.19 -9.62 14.96
CA SER A 238 -17.88 -9.18 16.18
C SER A 238 -18.45 -7.76 16.07
N GLY A 239 -17.98 -6.99 15.08
CA GLY A 239 -18.39 -5.61 14.83
C GLY A 239 -17.77 -4.62 15.82
N PRO A 240 -18.09 -3.33 15.69
CA PRO A 240 -17.47 -2.29 16.51
C PRO A 240 -17.77 -2.43 18.00
N GLN A 241 -16.76 -2.27 18.84
CA GLN A 241 -16.85 -2.41 20.29
C GLN A 241 -16.44 -1.12 20.99
N LYS A 242 -17.03 -0.89 22.17
CA LYS A 242 -16.58 0.22 23.02
C LYS A 242 -15.22 -0.10 23.63
N MET A 243 -14.32 0.87 23.64
CA MET A 243 -12.97 0.72 24.20
C MET A 243 -12.62 1.94 25.04
N LYS A 244 -11.74 1.75 26.04
CA LYS A 244 -11.08 2.90 26.66
C LYS A 244 -9.90 3.30 25.81
N LEU A 245 -9.55 4.58 25.87
CA LEU A 245 -8.40 5.12 25.14
C LEU A 245 -7.08 4.41 25.49
N GLU A 246 -6.92 3.98 26.74
CA GLU A 246 -5.74 3.24 27.24
C GLU A 246 -5.60 1.82 26.66
N ASP A 247 -6.70 1.24 26.17
CA ASP A 247 -6.73 -0.10 25.58
C ASP A 247 -6.46 -0.06 24.05
N ILE A 248 -6.41 1.13 23.45
CA ILE A 248 -6.13 1.31 22.02
C ILE A 248 -4.62 1.30 21.80
N ASP A 249 -4.11 0.28 21.11
CA ASP A 249 -2.69 0.20 20.70
C ASP A 249 -2.39 1.19 19.55
N LEU A 250 -2.03 2.42 19.93
CA LEU A 250 -1.74 3.50 18.98
C LEU A 250 -0.49 3.23 18.13
N ASP A 251 0.48 2.49 18.65
CA ASP A 251 1.73 2.23 17.94
C ASP A 251 1.51 1.18 16.84
N ARG A 252 0.71 0.15 17.14
CA ARG A 252 0.20 -0.78 16.13
C ARG A 252 -0.70 -0.09 15.12
N ALA A 253 -1.65 0.75 15.56
CA ALA A 253 -2.53 1.50 14.68
C ALA A 253 -1.76 2.38 13.70
N MET A 254 -0.77 3.15 14.19
CA MET A 254 0.09 3.98 13.35
C MET A 254 0.91 3.14 12.35
N THR A 255 1.43 1.99 12.77
CA THR A 255 2.18 1.10 11.88
C THR A 255 1.31 0.60 10.73
N ILE A 256 0.11 0.11 11.03
CA ILE A 256 -0.86 -0.36 10.03
C ILE A 256 -1.26 0.78 9.08
N ALA A 257 -1.58 1.95 9.62
CA ALA A 257 -1.98 3.11 8.81
C ALA A 257 -0.89 3.54 7.82
N ARG A 258 0.38 3.53 8.27
CA ARG A 258 1.53 3.85 7.43
C ARG A 258 1.70 2.84 6.29
N ASP A 259 1.62 1.55 6.60
CA ASP A 259 1.85 0.50 5.59
C ASP A 259 0.70 0.46 4.56
N LEU A 260 -0.55 0.68 5.00
CA LEU A 260 -1.69 0.92 4.10
C LEU A 260 -1.50 2.17 3.24
N GLY A 261 -0.95 3.25 3.78
CA GLY A 261 -0.63 4.44 3.01
C GLY A 261 0.42 4.18 1.91
N LYS A 262 1.48 3.44 2.21
CA LYS A 262 2.49 3.04 1.19
C LYS A 262 1.88 2.14 0.12
N TRP A 263 1.01 1.22 0.52
CA TRP A 263 0.28 0.38 -0.42
C TRP A 263 -0.62 1.22 -1.35
N ALA A 264 -1.32 2.22 -0.81
CA ALA A 264 -2.15 3.12 -1.60
C ALA A 264 -1.33 3.91 -2.64
N ILE A 265 -0.09 4.33 -2.32
CA ILE A 265 0.85 4.90 -3.33
C ILE A 265 1.06 3.93 -4.48
N LEU A 266 1.41 2.68 -4.16
CA LEU A 266 1.73 1.67 -5.17
C LEU A 266 0.55 1.44 -6.11
N VAL A 267 -0.67 1.40 -5.58
CA VAL A 267 -1.89 1.26 -6.38
C VAL A 267 -2.15 2.51 -7.23
N ALA A 268 -2.21 3.69 -6.60
CA ALA A 268 -2.61 4.93 -7.27
C ALA A 268 -1.60 5.40 -8.33
N SER A 269 -0.30 5.13 -8.14
CA SER A 269 0.75 5.55 -9.08
C SER A 269 0.92 4.62 -10.28
N ASN A 270 0.41 3.37 -10.23
CA ASN A 270 0.60 2.38 -11.29
C ASN A 270 -0.69 1.99 -12.04
N MET A 271 -1.86 2.37 -11.53
CA MET A 271 -3.14 2.01 -12.14
C MET A 271 -3.77 3.21 -12.87
N ASP A 272 -4.29 2.95 -14.07
CA ASP A 272 -5.16 3.93 -14.75
C ASP A 272 -6.43 4.12 -13.90
N PRO A 273 -7.02 5.34 -13.84
CA PRO A 273 -8.27 5.59 -13.13
C PRO A 273 -9.41 4.62 -13.48
N GLY A 274 -9.32 3.92 -14.62
CA GLY A 274 -10.25 2.84 -14.94
C GLY A 274 -11.64 3.39 -15.26
N LYS A 275 -12.68 2.64 -14.89
CA LYS A 275 -14.06 3.05 -15.14
C LYS A 275 -14.48 4.14 -14.15
N ILE A 276 -14.94 5.27 -14.68
CA ILE A 276 -15.52 6.37 -13.92
C ILE A 276 -17.03 6.19 -13.83
N GLU A 277 -17.59 6.23 -12.63
CA GLU A 277 -19.03 6.19 -12.36
C GLU A 277 -19.47 7.49 -11.67
N LEU A 278 -20.73 7.88 -11.88
CA LEU A 278 -21.32 9.04 -11.21
C LEU A 278 -21.96 8.60 -9.89
N LYS A 279 -21.68 9.34 -8.82
CA LYS A 279 -22.32 9.20 -7.50
C LYS A 279 -23.63 10.00 -7.48
N LYS A 280 -23.66 11.16 -6.81
CA LYS A 280 -24.90 11.95 -6.62
C LYS A 280 -25.24 12.84 -7.80
N ASN A 281 -24.23 13.34 -8.52
CA ASN A 281 -24.40 14.26 -9.65
C ASN A 281 -23.18 14.20 -10.59
N ALA A 282 -23.21 14.97 -11.69
CA ALA A 282 -22.17 14.94 -12.73
C ALA A 282 -20.78 15.46 -12.29
N ALA A 283 -20.68 16.08 -11.13
CA ALA A 283 -19.42 16.56 -10.53
C ALA A 283 -18.97 15.69 -9.34
N ASP A 284 -19.70 14.61 -9.04
CA ASP A 284 -19.42 13.69 -7.94
C ASP A 284 -19.16 12.31 -8.56
N ILE A 285 -17.88 11.97 -8.69
CA ILE A 285 -17.41 10.79 -9.42
C ILE A 285 -16.70 9.82 -8.49
N VAL A 286 -16.67 8.55 -8.88
CA VAL A 286 -15.92 7.48 -8.21
C VAL A 286 -15.27 6.58 -9.25
N THR A 287 -14.10 6.06 -8.94
CA THR A 287 -13.41 5.06 -9.76
C THR A 287 -13.45 3.67 -9.12
N GLU A 288 -13.23 2.63 -9.92
CA GLU A 288 -13.06 1.26 -9.40
C GLU A 288 -11.88 1.18 -8.39
N ILE A 289 -10.90 2.08 -8.51
CA ILE A 289 -9.75 2.17 -7.62
C ILE A 289 -10.15 2.67 -6.22
N ASP A 290 -11.02 3.69 -6.12
CA ASP A 290 -11.52 4.20 -4.84
C ASP A 290 -12.18 3.08 -4.02
N VAL A 291 -13.09 2.34 -4.65
CA VAL A 291 -13.84 1.24 -4.04
C VAL A 291 -12.90 0.09 -3.63
N MET A 292 -11.90 -0.22 -4.47
CA MET A 292 -10.94 -1.27 -4.19
C MET A 292 -10.02 -0.91 -3.02
N ILE A 293 -9.51 0.33 -2.98
CA ILE A 293 -8.69 0.84 -1.88
C ILE A 293 -9.48 0.78 -0.58
N GLU A 294 -10.71 1.30 -0.55
CA GLU A 294 -11.51 1.29 0.66
C GLU A 294 -11.85 -0.14 1.13
N ALA A 295 -12.18 -1.05 0.21
CA ALA A 295 -12.42 -2.46 0.55
C ALA A 295 -11.21 -3.09 1.25
N HIS A 296 -10.02 -2.92 0.68
CA HIS A 296 -8.79 -3.49 1.20
C HIS A 296 -8.43 -2.91 2.57
N VAL A 297 -8.45 -1.58 2.72
CA VAL A 297 -8.15 -0.90 3.99
C VAL A 297 -9.10 -1.36 5.09
N ARG A 298 -10.41 -1.48 4.79
CA ARG A 298 -11.41 -2.02 5.73
C ARG A 298 -11.10 -3.45 6.16
N GLU A 299 -10.77 -4.32 5.21
CA GLU A 299 -10.44 -5.72 5.51
C GLU A 299 -9.16 -5.83 6.36
N VAL A 300 -8.12 -5.04 6.06
CA VAL A 300 -6.87 -5.04 6.83
C VAL A 300 -7.11 -4.55 8.26
N ILE A 301 -7.91 -3.49 8.46
CA ILE A 301 -8.29 -3.04 9.80
C ILE A 301 -9.07 -4.14 10.54
N ALA A 302 -10.05 -4.77 9.91
CA ALA A 302 -10.82 -5.85 10.53
C ALA A 302 -9.96 -7.08 10.90
N ALA A 303 -8.92 -7.40 10.13
CA ALA A 303 -8.01 -8.50 10.42
C ALA A 303 -6.99 -8.18 11.54
N ASN A 304 -6.72 -6.90 11.80
CA ASN A 304 -5.61 -6.48 12.66
C ASN A 304 -6.01 -5.73 13.93
N LEU A 305 -7.19 -5.10 13.93
CA LEU A 305 -7.68 -4.24 15.01
C LEU A 305 -9.15 -4.59 15.32
N PRO A 306 -9.43 -5.77 15.91
CA PRO A 306 -10.79 -6.20 16.23
C PRO A 306 -11.53 -5.17 17.08
N GLY A 307 -12.83 -4.97 16.82
CA GLY A 307 -13.67 -4.03 17.53
C GLY A 307 -13.54 -2.56 17.09
N HIS A 308 -12.61 -2.22 16.19
CA HIS A 308 -12.56 -0.88 15.61
C HIS A 308 -13.73 -0.64 14.63
N ASN A 309 -14.26 0.58 14.65
CA ASN A 309 -15.23 1.07 13.68
C ASN A 309 -14.51 1.64 12.43
N PHE A 310 -15.23 1.71 11.32
CA PHE A 310 -14.70 2.24 10.06
C PHE A 310 -15.77 3.05 9.31
N VAL A 311 -15.40 4.28 8.97
CA VAL A 311 -16.20 5.23 8.19
C VAL A 311 -15.38 5.61 6.95
N GLY A 312 -15.93 5.39 5.76
CA GLY A 312 -15.23 5.67 4.51
C GLY A 312 -16.16 6.36 3.51
N GLU A 313 -15.57 6.99 2.51
CA GLU A 313 -16.32 7.75 1.50
C GLU A 313 -17.27 6.86 0.69
N GLU A 314 -16.81 5.67 0.28
CA GLU A 314 -17.49 4.84 -0.71
C GLU A 314 -18.47 3.85 -0.11
N MET A 315 -18.10 3.23 1.02
CA MET A 315 -18.92 2.21 1.67
C MET A 315 -19.61 2.74 2.94
N GLY A 316 -19.42 4.02 3.27
CA GLY A 316 -20.12 4.71 4.34
C GLY A 316 -19.71 4.28 5.75
N GLY A 317 -20.65 4.32 6.68
CA GLY A 317 -20.40 4.12 8.10
C GLY A 317 -20.94 5.28 8.92
N ALA A 318 -20.88 5.17 10.25
CA ALA A 318 -21.34 6.20 11.15
C ALA A 318 -20.36 6.41 12.29
N TYR A 319 -20.29 7.64 12.79
CA TYR A 319 -19.60 7.93 14.04
C TYR A 319 -20.22 7.12 15.19
N LEU A 320 -19.38 6.49 15.99
CA LEU A 320 -19.78 5.76 17.20
C LEU A 320 -19.00 6.30 18.39
N ALA A 321 -19.73 6.74 19.43
CA ALA A 321 -19.12 7.19 20.67
C ALA A 321 -18.54 6.00 21.46
N ASP A 322 -17.45 6.25 22.16
CA ASP A 322 -16.63 5.30 22.92
C ASP A 322 -16.02 4.17 22.07
N THR A 323 -15.98 4.32 20.75
CA THR A 323 -15.45 3.30 19.83
C THR A 323 -14.35 3.91 18.95
N PRO A 324 -13.16 3.30 18.87
CA PRO A 324 -12.12 3.77 17.96
C PRO A 324 -12.61 3.67 16.52
N SER A 325 -12.64 4.80 15.83
CA SER A 325 -13.21 4.93 14.48
C SER A 325 -12.16 5.40 13.51
N TRP A 326 -11.94 4.61 12.46
CA TRP A 326 -11.12 4.98 11.31
C TRP A 326 -11.94 5.76 10.28
N TYR A 327 -11.33 6.76 9.68
CA TYR A 327 -11.89 7.62 8.65
C TYR A 327 -10.98 7.57 7.43
N LEU A 328 -11.55 7.21 6.27
CA LEU A 328 -10.79 7.03 5.04
C LEU A 328 -11.42 7.80 3.89
N ASP A 329 -10.61 8.64 3.26
CA ASP A 329 -10.77 9.04 1.86
C ASP A 329 -9.70 8.29 1.03
N PRO A 330 -10.09 7.34 0.16
CA PRO A 330 -9.15 6.54 -0.60
C PRO A 330 -8.39 7.37 -1.66
N ILE A 331 -9.06 8.33 -2.31
CA ILE A 331 -8.48 9.26 -3.28
C ILE A 331 -9.19 10.62 -3.18
N ASP A 332 -8.71 11.46 -2.26
CA ASP A 332 -9.11 12.85 -2.17
C ASP A 332 -8.63 13.59 -3.43
N GLY A 333 -9.56 14.31 -4.04
CA GLY A 333 -9.36 14.91 -5.36
C GLY A 333 -9.62 13.93 -6.51
N THR A 334 -10.61 13.05 -6.41
CA THR A 334 -11.00 12.10 -7.48
C THR A 334 -11.17 12.78 -8.85
N THR A 335 -11.68 14.02 -8.90
CA THR A 335 -11.76 14.81 -10.14
C THR A 335 -10.39 15.09 -10.74
N ASN A 336 -9.39 15.42 -9.91
CA ASN A 336 -8.01 15.58 -10.35
C ASN A 336 -7.44 14.23 -10.83
N PHE A 337 -7.68 13.15 -10.10
CA PHE A 337 -7.23 11.80 -10.46
C PHE A 337 -7.75 11.38 -11.84
N ALA A 338 -9.07 11.49 -12.07
CA ALA A 338 -9.71 11.17 -13.33
C ALA A 338 -9.18 12.00 -14.52
N ASN A 339 -8.75 13.24 -14.26
CA ASN A 339 -8.18 14.13 -15.26
C ASN A 339 -6.63 14.11 -15.30
N ARG A 340 -5.99 13.21 -14.54
CA ARG A 340 -4.52 13.07 -14.45
C ARG A 340 -3.81 14.36 -14.01
N LEU A 341 -4.48 15.17 -13.18
CA LEU A 341 -3.87 16.33 -12.53
C LEU A 341 -3.10 15.88 -11.28
N PRO A 342 -1.82 16.27 -11.11
CA PRO A 342 -0.94 15.72 -10.08
C PRO A 342 -1.15 16.35 -8.69
N TRP A 343 -2.39 16.28 -8.21
CA TRP A 343 -2.84 16.86 -6.96
C TRP A 343 -4.00 16.05 -6.37
N THR A 344 -3.66 14.88 -5.82
CA THR A 344 -4.59 13.95 -5.17
C THR A 344 -3.92 13.40 -3.92
N SER A 345 -4.69 12.82 -3.01
CA SER A 345 -4.11 12.19 -1.83
C SER A 345 -4.95 11.07 -1.26
N PHE A 346 -4.31 10.16 -0.53
CA PHE A 346 -4.99 9.25 0.38
C PHE A 346 -5.01 9.86 1.78
N CYS A 347 -6.16 9.88 2.44
CA CYS A 347 -6.34 10.46 3.78
C CYS A 347 -6.90 9.41 4.74
N PHE A 348 -6.14 9.06 5.78
CA PHE A 348 -6.54 8.00 6.71
C PHE A 348 -6.25 8.37 8.16
N GLY A 349 -7.31 8.50 8.96
CA GLY A 349 -7.24 8.96 10.34
C GLY A 349 -7.97 8.05 11.32
N LEU A 350 -7.48 7.99 12.55
CA LEU A 350 -8.12 7.32 13.69
C LEU A 350 -8.54 8.36 14.71
N ALA A 351 -9.79 8.28 15.17
CA ALA A 351 -10.27 9.05 16.30
C ALA A 351 -11.01 8.17 17.32
N HIS A 352 -11.05 8.63 18.57
CA HIS A 352 -11.83 8.04 19.65
C HIS A 352 -12.51 9.16 20.43
N ASN A 353 -13.83 9.16 20.53
CA ASN A 353 -14.58 10.23 21.22
C ASN A 353 -14.21 11.64 20.74
N ARG A 354 -14.07 11.81 19.42
CA ARG A 354 -13.62 13.04 18.75
C ARG A 354 -12.19 13.50 19.08
N ASP A 355 -11.44 12.75 19.89
CA ASP A 355 -10.00 12.91 19.98
C ASP A 355 -9.34 12.27 18.76
N VAL A 356 -8.62 13.05 17.96
CA VAL A 356 -7.85 12.55 16.83
C VAL A 356 -6.52 11.98 17.32
N LEU A 357 -6.21 10.74 16.94
CA LEU A 357 -5.14 9.95 17.56
C LEU A 357 -4.00 9.63 16.61
N VAL A 358 -4.33 9.24 15.38
CA VAL A 358 -3.40 8.87 14.30
C VAL A 358 -3.90 9.49 13.01
N GLY A 359 -2.98 9.95 12.16
CA GLY A 359 -3.27 10.48 10.84
C GLY A 359 -2.14 10.14 9.88
N VAL A 360 -2.49 9.61 8.71
CA VAL A 360 -1.60 9.38 7.58
C VAL A 360 -2.21 10.04 6.35
N VAL A 361 -1.41 10.86 5.67
CA VAL A 361 -1.74 11.48 4.39
C VAL A 361 -0.65 11.15 3.39
N ILE A 362 -1.04 10.82 2.17
CA ILE A 362 -0.13 10.43 1.10
C ILE A 362 -0.35 11.32 -0.11
N ASP A 363 0.71 11.89 -0.67
CA ASP A 363 0.73 12.50 -1.99
C ASP A 363 1.42 11.54 -2.98
N PRO A 364 0.66 10.74 -3.76
CA PRO A 364 1.22 9.69 -4.62
C PRO A 364 2.06 10.26 -5.76
N TRP A 365 1.80 11.50 -6.19
CA TRP A 365 2.51 12.15 -7.30
C TRP A 365 3.91 12.60 -6.91
N ARG A 366 4.14 12.85 -5.62
CA ARG A 366 5.43 13.31 -5.09
C ARG A 366 6.16 12.26 -4.27
N ASP A 367 5.55 11.09 -4.09
CA ASP A 367 6.05 10.02 -3.22
C ASP A 367 6.31 10.54 -1.79
N GLU A 368 5.32 11.26 -1.25
CA GLU A 368 5.40 11.87 0.07
C GLU A 368 4.35 11.26 1.00
N LEU A 369 4.84 10.71 2.11
CA LEU A 369 4.05 10.24 3.24
C LEU A 369 4.18 11.22 4.39
N TYR A 370 3.03 11.70 4.85
CA TYR A 370 2.86 12.55 6.02
C TYR A 370 2.17 11.76 7.11
N GLU A 371 2.72 11.78 8.32
CA GLU A 371 2.15 11.03 9.44
C GLU A 371 2.22 11.81 10.73
N ALA A 372 1.25 11.60 11.61
CA ALA A 372 1.24 12.15 12.94
C ALA A 372 0.50 11.21 13.92
N GLN A 373 1.06 11.06 15.11
CA GLN A 373 0.41 10.43 16.25
C GLN A 373 0.31 11.47 17.36
N ARG A 374 -0.85 11.55 18.02
CA ARG A 374 -1.11 12.56 19.05
C ARG A 374 0.00 12.57 20.11
N GLY A 375 0.60 13.75 20.30
CA GLY A 375 1.67 14.01 21.26
C GLY A 375 3.06 13.48 20.86
N LYS A 376 3.22 12.94 19.65
CA LYS A 376 4.51 12.40 19.14
C LYS A 376 5.11 13.22 17.99
N GLY A 377 4.47 14.31 17.60
CA GLY A 377 4.90 15.16 16.48
C GLY A 377 4.52 14.59 15.11
N ALA A 378 4.65 15.44 14.10
CA ALA A 378 4.43 15.06 12.71
C ALA A 378 5.74 14.68 12.01
N LYS A 379 5.64 13.87 10.96
CA LYS A 379 6.77 13.48 10.12
C LYS A 379 6.41 13.51 8.63
N ARG A 380 7.44 13.71 7.81
CA ARG A 380 7.42 13.56 6.35
C ARG A 380 8.49 12.56 5.95
N ASN A 381 8.10 11.45 5.32
CA ASN A 381 9.00 10.34 4.94
C ASN A 381 9.94 9.94 6.09
N GLY A 382 9.39 9.81 7.30
CA GLY A 382 10.11 9.45 8.53
C GLY A 382 10.93 10.56 9.18
N LYS A 383 11.10 11.73 8.54
CA LYS A 383 11.82 12.88 9.12
C LYS A 383 10.85 13.81 9.86
N PRO A 384 11.25 14.46 10.97
CA PRO A 384 10.40 15.42 11.67
C PRO A 384 9.86 16.50 10.72
N LEU A 385 8.56 16.79 10.82
CA LEU A 385 7.88 17.85 10.11
C LEU A 385 7.54 18.96 11.12
N ILE A 386 8.13 20.13 10.95
CA ILE A 386 7.96 21.27 11.83
C ILE A 386 7.61 22.48 10.97
N ILE A 387 6.55 23.20 11.33
CA ILE A 387 6.20 24.45 10.68
C ILE A 387 7.24 25.51 11.04
N GLU A 388 7.86 26.08 10.02
CA GLU A 388 8.67 27.29 10.17
C GLU A 388 7.75 28.50 10.30
N ASP A 389 7.59 28.99 11.52
CA ASP A 389 6.74 30.15 11.78
C ASP A 389 7.46 31.47 11.52
N GLN A 390 6.75 32.44 10.96
CA GLN A 390 7.26 33.77 10.65
C GLN A 390 6.93 34.76 11.76
N SER A 391 7.25 34.39 12.99
CA SER A 391 7.03 35.27 14.14
C SER A 391 7.79 36.60 13.97
N GLY A 392 7.12 37.73 14.25
CA GLY A 392 7.71 39.07 14.17
C GLY A 392 7.62 39.77 12.81
N VAL A 393 6.99 39.17 11.79
CA VAL A 393 6.65 39.86 10.54
C VAL A 393 5.41 40.73 10.74
N GLU A 394 5.44 41.99 10.26
CA GLU A 394 4.34 42.95 10.41
C GLU A 394 3.04 42.48 9.75
N ASN A 395 3.14 41.94 8.52
CA ASN A 395 2.03 41.29 7.82
C ASN A 395 2.41 39.86 7.40
N PRO A 396 1.98 38.82 8.15
CA PRO A 396 2.32 37.43 7.86
C PRO A 396 1.60 36.85 6.63
N LEU A 397 0.62 37.56 6.05
CA LEU A 397 -0.13 37.14 4.85
C LEU A 397 0.43 37.74 3.56
N ALA A 398 1.15 38.87 3.63
CA ALA A 398 1.64 39.59 2.46
C ALA A 398 2.63 38.75 1.64
N SER A 399 2.42 38.69 0.32
CA SER A 399 3.24 37.90 -0.62
C SER A 399 3.29 36.41 -0.27
N ARG A 400 2.27 35.91 0.43
CA ARG A 400 2.08 34.49 0.76
C ARG A 400 0.89 33.90 0.01
N VAL A 401 0.71 32.59 0.19
CA VAL A 401 -0.41 31.82 -0.37
C VAL A 401 -1.30 31.37 0.77
N VAL A 402 -2.60 31.51 0.59
CA VAL A 402 -3.63 30.81 1.37
C VAL A 402 -4.43 29.93 0.42
N SER A 403 -4.61 28.66 0.77
CA SER A 403 -5.34 27.71 -0.06
C SER A 403 -6.79 27.53 0.42
N THR A 404 -7.69 27.14 -0.49
CA THR A 404 -9.06 26.74 -0.16
C THR A 404 -9.54 25.71 -1.19
N GLU A 405 -10.71 25.13 -0.98
CA GLU A 405 -11.34 24.21 -1.93
C GLU A 405 -12.77 24.62 -2.24
N LEU A 406 -13.25 24.20 -3.41
CA LEU A 406 -14.65 24.35 -3.81
C LEU A 406 -15.53 23.36 -3.04
N ALA A 407 -16.79 23.72 -2.83
CA ALA A 407 -17.83 22.77 -2.44
C ALA A 407 -18.29 22.04 -3.71
N ALA A 408 -17.64 20.90 -3.99
CA ALA A 408 -17.69 20.20 -5.28
C ALA A 408 -17.25 21.11 -6.44
N TYR A 409 -18.20 21.77 -7.10
CA TYR A 409 -17.96 22.65 -8.25
C TYR A 409 -18.38 24.11 -7.99
N GLN A 410 -18.85 24.43 -6.78
CA GLN A 410 -19.36 25.74 -6.39
C GLN A 410 -18.49 26.38 -5.30
N PRO A 411 -18.39 27.72 -5.24
CA PRO A 411 -17.83 28.37 -4.07
C PRO A 411 -18.71 28.11 -2.84
N TRP A 412 -18.09 27.83 -1.69
CA TRP A 412 -18.81 27.74 -0.42
C TRP A 412 -19.16 29.16 0.10
N PRO A 413 -20.20 29.32 0.94
CA PRO A 413 -20.62 30.64 1.44
C PRO A 413 -19.48 31.34 2.20
N GLY A 414 -19.02 32.49 1.72
CA GLY A 414 -17.87 33.22 2.31
C GLY A 414 -16.57 33.09 1.51
N MET A 415 -16.51 32.26 0.47
CA MET A 415 -15.30 32.06 -0.31
C MET A 415 -14.91 33.30 -1.13
N LEU A 416 -15.86 34.04 -1.69
CA LEU A 416 -15.53 35.24 -2.47
C LEU A 416 -15.10 36.38 -1.56
N GLY A 417 -15.72 36.52 -0.38
CA GLY A 417 -15.27 37.46 0.64
C GLY A 417 -13.89 37.11 1.20
N LEU A 418 -13.54 35.82 1.29
CA LEU A 418 -12.20 35.37 1.65
C LEU A 418 -11.21 35.79 0.56
N LEU A 419 -11.53 35.59 -0.71
CA LEU A 419 -10.70 36.04 -1.84
C LEU A 419 -10.45 37.56 -1.78
N ASP A 420 -11.49 38.36 -1.62
CA ASP A 420 -11.38 39.82 -1.53
C ASP A 420 -10.51 40.25 -0.33
N GLY A 421 -10.77 39.68 0.85
CA GLY A 421 -10.02 40.02 2.06
C GLY A 421 -8.55 39.58 2.03
N LEU A 422 -8.23 38.46 1.37
CA LEU A 422 -6.86 38.04 1.13
C LEU A 422 -6.16 38.99 0.14
N ALA A 423 -6.85 39.42 -0.91
CA ALA A 423 -6.33 40.37 -1.89
C ALA A 423 -5.98 41.74 -1.25
N GLU A 424 -6.80 42.21 -0.30
CA GLU A 424 -6.51 43.42 0.50
C GLU A 424 -5.22 43.29 1.32
N GLN A 425 -4.81 42.07 1.67
CA GLN A 425 -3.56 41.77 2.39
C GLN A 425 -2.39 41.43 1.47
N TYR A 426 -2.52 41.60 0.16
CA TYR A 426 -1.53 41.15 -0.84
C TYR A 426 -1.24 39.64 -0.73
N CYS A 427 -2.23 38.86 -0.28
CA CYS A 427 -2.16 37.42 -0.14
C CYS A 427 -2.87 36.75 -1.31
N THR A 428 -2.25 35.72 -1.89
CA THR A 428 -2.79 35.06 -3.07
C THR A 428 -3.58 33.81 -2.70
N MET A 429 -4.81 33.69 -3.20
CA MET A 429 -5.62 32.47 -3.01
C MET A 429 -5.24 31.37 -4.02
N ARG A 430 -5.28 30.10 -3.60
CA ARG A 430 -5.16 28.92 -4.46
C ARG A 430 -6.31 27.95 -4.22
N ILE A 431 -6.75 27.28 -5.29
CA ILE A 431 -7.71 26.18 -5.27
C ILE A 431 -7.07 25.07 -6.07
N MET A 432 -6.78 23.94 -5.43
CA MET A 432 -5.92 22.91 -6.03
C MET A 432 -6.68 21.61 -6.30
N GLY A 433 -7.81 21.36 -5.64
CA GLY A 433 -8.73 20.25 -5.90
C GLY A 433 -8.50 19.01 -5.03
N SER A 434 -7.85 19.14 -3.87
CA SER A 434 -7.76 18.09 -2.83
C SER A 434 -7.84 18.76 -1.45
N GLY A 435 -8.90 18.45 -0.70
CA GLY A 435 -9.16 19.05 0.62
C GLY A 435 -8.06 18.72 1.62
N THR A 436 -7.58 17.49 1.60
CA THR A 436 -6.50 16.98 2.44
C THR A 436 -5.20 17.73 2.20
N LEU A 437 -4.74 17.81 0.93
CA LEU A 437 -3.50 18.49 0.57
C LEU A 437 -3.58 20.00 0.79
N THR A 438 -4.77 20.58 0.64
CA THR A 438 -5.01 21.98 0.96
C THR A 438 -4.86 22.23 2.46
N ILE A 439 -5.50 21.43 3.31
CA ILE A 439 -5.43 21.59 4.77
C ILE A 439 -4.03 21.37 5.34
N VAL A 440 -3.29 20.38 4.85
CA VAL A 440 -1.91 20.11 5.31
C VAL A 440 -0.91 21.15 4.78
N GLY A 441 -1.28 21.93 3.75
CA GLY A 441 -0.41 22.86 3.02
C GLY A 441 0.51 23.74 3.88
N PRO A 442 0.04 24.35 5.01
CA PRO A 442 0.89 25.13 5.90
C PRO A 442 2.02 24.32 6.53
N ALA A 443 1.78 23.05 6.89
CA ALA A 443 2.80 22.14 7.39
C ALA A 443 3.87 21.81 6.33
N LEU A 444 3.49 21.90 5.06
CA LEU A 444 4.36 21.59 3.93
C LEU A 444 5.10 22.81 3.37
N ALA A 445 4.94 23.98 4.00
CA ALA A 445 5.42 25.27 3.47
C ALA A 445 4.88 25.59 2.06
N ARG A 446 3.70 25.05 1.70
CA ARG A 446 2.99 25.33 0.43
C ARG A 446 2.06 26.54 0.51
N GLY A 447 2.06 27.21 1.65
CA GLY A 447 1.25 28.37 1.99
C GLY A 447 1.42 28.71 3.47
N VAL A 448 0.79 29.79 3.92
CA VAL A 448 0.76 30.17 5.35
C VAL A 448 -0.56 29.81 6.03
N GLY A 449 -1.57 29.43 5.24
CA GLY A 449 -2.84 28.98 5.76
C GLY A 449 -3.71 28.30 4.71
N ALA A 450 -4.76 27.65 5.18
CA ALA A 450 -5.82 27.09 4.37
C ALA A 450 -7.17 27.22 5.07
N VAL A 451 -8.24 27.32 4.29
CA VAL A 451 -9.61 27.37 4.79
C VAL A 451 -10.48 26.47 3.93
N VAL A 452 -11.27 25.59 4.54
CA VAL A 452 -12.35 24.87 3.85
C VAL A 452 -13.68 25.27 4.48
N GLY A 453 -14.70 25.50 3.65
CA GLY A 453 -16.03 25.94 4.13
C GLY A 453 -16.85 24.83 4.78
N HIS A 454 -16.41 23.58 4.69
CA HIS A 454 -17.04 22.44 5.33
C HIS A 454 -15.99 21.41 5.76
N PHE A 455 -16.03 21.02 7.02
CA PHE A 455 -15.24 19.93 7.56
C PHE A 455 -15.93 18.59 7.32
N SER A 456 -15.17 17.68 6.73
CA SER A 456 -15.46 16.25 6.66
C SER A 456 -14.35 15.50 7.41
N PRO A 457 -14.67 14.59 8.36
CA PRO A 457 -13.66 13.77 9.00
C PRO A 457 -13.04 12.72 8.06
N ILE A 458 -13.71 12.41 6.94
CA ILE A 458 -13.16 11.54 5.91
C ILE A 458 -11.97 12.24 5.22
N ASP A 459 -12.18 13.47 4.76
CA ASP A 459 -11.20 14.17 3.93
C ASP A 459 -10.15 14.93 4.77
N HIS A 460 -10.46 15.36 5.99
CA HIS A 460 -9.61 16.34 6.70
C HIS A 460 -9.00 15.84 8.00
N LEU A 461 -9.52 14.77 8.61
CA LEU A 461 -9.15 14.41 9.98
C LEU A 461 -7.63 14.17 10.15
N ALA A 462 -7.03 13.41 9.23
CA ALA A 462 -5.60 13.11 9.29
C ALA A 462 -4.74 14.37 9.06
N SER A 463 -5.10 15.21 8.09
CA SER A 463 -4.35 16.43 7.76
C SER A 463 -4.40 17.46 8.89
N LEU A 464 -5.53 17.60 9.59
CA LEU A 464 -5.65 18.46 10.76
C LEU A 464 -4.72 18.01 11.91
N LEU A 465 -4.64 16.70 12.19
CA LEU A 465 -3.69 16.18 13.18
C LEU A 465 -2.24 16.48 12.79
N ILE A 466 -1.89 16.28 11.51
CA ILE A 466 -0.55 16.53 11.00
C ILE A 466 -0.16 18.00 11.19
N VAL A 467 -1.05 18.95 10.86
CA VAL A 467 -0.78 20.38 11.06
C VAL A 467 -0.59 20.71 12.54
N ALA A 468 -1.47 20.21 13.41
CA ALA A 468 -1.39 20.46 14.84
C ALA A 468 -0.08 19.94 15.44
N GLU A 469 0.29 18.69 15.10
CA GLU A 469 1.53 18.05 15.59
C GLU A 469 2.80 18.62 14.94
N ALA A 470 2.69 19.30 13.80
CA ALA A 470 3.77 20.09 13.20
C ALA A 470 3.94 21.48 13.85
N GLY A 471 3.07 21.85 14.80
CA GLY A 471 3.10 23.12 15.52
C GLY A 471 2.22 24.23 14.93
N GLY A 472 1.33 23.89 13.99
CA GLY A 472 0.41 24.83 13.36
C GLY A 472 -0.85 25.12 14.18
N ALA A 473 -1.60 26.15 13.77
CA ALA A 473 -2.92 26.44 14.28
C ALA A 473 -3.99 25.67 13.48
N VAL A 474 -4.98 25.12 14.18
CA VAL A 474 -6.13 24.42 13.59
C VAL A 474 -7.40 24.92 14.26
N TRP A 475 -8.11 25.87 13.66
CA TRP A 475 -9.26 26.55 14.29
C TRP A 475 -10.59 26.27 13.60
N ASP A 476 -11.63 26.04 14.40
CA ASP A 476 -13.02 26.01 13.95
C ASP A 476 -13.61 27.42 13.77
N GLU A 477 -14.88 27.50 13.37
CA GLU A 477 -15.60 28.78 13.21
C GLU A 477 -15.82 29.52 14.54
N GLU A 478 -15.66 28.85 15.67
CA GLU A 478 -15.68 29.46 17.00
C GLU A 478 -14.31 30.01 17.44
N GLY A 479 -13.26 29.81 16.62
CA GLY A 479 -11.91 30.28 16.87
C GLY A 479 -11.17 29.45 17.92
N LYS A 480 -11.62 28.21 18.16
CA LYS A 480 -11.01 27.28 19.11
C LYS A 480 -10.15 26.27 18.38
N GLN A 481 -9.10 25.80 19.04
CA GLN A 481 -8.32 24.69 18.52
C GLN A 481 -9.15 23.41 18.53
N ASN A 482 -9.48 22.91 17.33
CA ASN A 482 -10.43 21.81 17.17
C ASN A 482 -10.10 20.99 15.92
N LEU A 483 -9.67 19.75 16.13
CA LEU A 483 -9.29 18.82 15.06
C LEU A 483 -10.48 18.00 14.55
N PHE A 484 -11.61 18.04 15.25
CA PHE A 484 -12.81 17.30 14.89
C PHE A 484 -14.04 18.15 15.25
N PRO A 485 -14.33 19.22 14.49
CA PRO A 485 -15.54 20.02 14.70
C PRO A 485 -16.80 19.23 14.32
N GLU A 486 -17.96 19.61 14.89
CA GLU A 486 -19.24 18.94 14.59
C GLU A 486 -19.86 19.38 13.27
N LYS A 487 -19.56 20.61 12.86
CA LYS A 487 -20.14 21.29 11.70
C LYS A 487 -19.26 22.49 11.32
N GLY A 488 -19.61 23.13 10.22
CA GLY A 488 -18.89 24.31 9.74
C GLY A 488 -17.58 23.95 9.03
N GLY A 489 -16.83 24.98 8.70
CA GLY A 489 -15.50 24.87 8.12
C GLY A 489 -14.37 24.76 9.15
N VAL A 490 -13.15 24.68 8.65
CA VAL A 490 -11.93 24.68 9.47
C VAL A 490 -10.83 25.47 8.78
N MET A 491 -10.00 26.13 9.58
CA MET A 491 -8.82 26.84 9.13
C MET A 491 -7.56 26.18 9.70
N THR A 492 -6.56 25.98 8.85
CA THR A 492 -5.19 25.70 9.27
C THR A 492 -4.27 26.85 8.95
N ALA A 493 -3.25 27.10 9.77
CA ALA A 493 -2.30 28.18 9.51
C ALA A 493 -0.97 27.97 10.24
N THR A 494 0.06 28.69 9.80
CA THR A 494 1.20 28.99 10.68
C THR A 494 0.73 29.85 11.86
N GLN A 495 1.45 29.82 12.98
CA GLN A 495 1.03 30.55 14.19
C GLN A 495 0.91 32.07 13.93
N ALA A 496 1.85 32.65 13.19
CA ALA A 496 1.82 34.07 12.83
C ALA A 496 0.59 34.43 11.97
N ALA A 497 0.18 33.56 11.03
CA ALA A 497 -0.90 33.83 10.09
C ALA A 497 -2.31 33.51 10.64
N ALA A 498 -2.41 32.72 11.72
CA ALA A 498 -3.68 32.19 12.22
C ALA A 498 -4.72 33.27 12.54
N LYS A 499 -4.35 34.26 13.36
CA LYS A 499 -5.26 35.34 13.74
C LYS A 499 -5.73 36.21 12.56
N PRO A 500 -4.85 36.80 11.74
CA PRO A 500 -5.30 37.64 10.62
C PRO A 500 -6.11 36.85 9.59
N LEU A 501 -5.76 35.58 9.32
CA LEU A 501 -6.54 34.74 8.42
C LEU A 501 -7.95 34.45 8.98
N TYR A 502 -8.05 34.09 10.26
CA TYR A 502 -9.32 33.84 10.92
C TYR A 502 -10.25 35.07 10.91
N GLU A 503 -9.71 36.27 11.14
CA GLU A 503 -10.49 37.52 11.09
C GLU A 503 -11.07 37.78 9.69
N ILE A 504 -10.31 37.49 8.62
CA ILE A 504 -10.78 37.57 7.24
C ILE A 504 -11.87 36.53 6.99
N TRP A 505 -11.60 35.27 7.34
CA TRP A 505 -12.53 34.16 7.12
C TRP A 505 -13.89 34.40 7.81
N MET A 506 -13.88 34.79 9.09
CA MET A 506 -15.12 35.07 9.82
C MET A 506 -15.89 36.28 9.29
N ARG A 507 -15.19 37.31 8.80
CA ARG A 507 -15.84 38.44 8.12
C ARG A 507 -16.51 37.99 6.83
N ALA A 508 -15.84 37.15 6.07
CA ALA A 508 -16.34 36.61 4.82
C ALA A 508 -17.57 35.71 5.02
N LEU A 509 -17.54 34.78 5.98
CA LEU A 509 -18.71 33.95 6.34
C LEU A 509 -19.93 34.80 6.70
N LYS A 510 -19.76 35.85 7.52
CA LYS A 510 -20.84 36.77 7.90
C LYS A 510 -21.44 37.52 6.72
N SER A 511 -20.61 37.83 5.70
CA SER A 511 -21.06 38.50 4.48
C SER A 511 -21.85 37.57 3.54
N GLY A 512 -21.67 36.26 3.67
CA GLY A 512 -22.30 35.24 2.83
C GLY A 512 -21.88 35.26 1.36
N ARG A 513 -20.85 36.03 0.98
CA ARG A 513 -20.33 36.12 -0.39
C ARG A 513 -19.11 35.24 -0.59
#